data_AF-A0A5B2WNJ5-F1
#
_entry.id   AF-A0A5B2WNJ5-F1
#
_cell.length_a   1.000
_cell.length_b   1.000
_cell.length_c   1.000
_cell.angle_alpha   90.00
_cell.angle_beta   90.00
_cell.angle_gamma   90.00
#
_symmetry.space_group_name_H-M   'P 1'
#
loop_
_entity.id
_entity.type
_entity.pdbx_description
1 polymer ?
#
loop_
_entity_poly.entity_id
_entity_poly.type
_entity_poly.pdbx_seq_one_letter_code
_entity_poly.pdbx_strand_id
1 'polypeptide(L)'
;MDVRSRETTRPDGDLRYRVDHVGATVAVLPATCKAGQHSLTVTGYRAVASEGELHVSCRACTLTLVADSTWRLTIARPSTERAELDDEPYRDVLPSPSRTPVRRR
;
A
#
# COMPACT_ATOMS: atom_id res chain seq x y z
N MET A 1 1.82 21.69 -25.75
CA MET A 1 1.28 20.32 -25.61
C MET A 1 2.36 19.54 -24.89
N ASP A 2 2.35 19.65 -23.57
CA ASP A 2 3.46 19.23 -22.72
C ASP A 2 3.19 17.81 -22.26
N VAL A 3 3.87 16.86 -22.90
CA VAL A 3 3.93 15.47 -22.49
C VAL A 3 4.75 15.44 -21.20
N ARG A 4 4.09 15.71 -20.06
CA ARG A 4 4.73 15.62 -18.74
C ARG A 4 5.09 14.16 -18.49
N SER A 5 6.38 13.89 -18.70
CA SER A 5 7.20 12.86 -18.08
C SER A 5 6.42 11.91 -17.16
N ARG A 6 6.22 10.68 -17.65
CA ARG A 6 5.92 9.53 -16.81
C ARG A 6 7.12 9.32 -15.89
N GLU A 7 7.17 10.01 -14.75
CA GLU A 7 8.07 9.63 -13.67
C GLU A 7 7.66 8.21 -13.25
N THR A 8 8.40 7.23 -13.73
CA THR A 8 8.32 5.85 -13.27
C THR A 8 8.89 5.81 -11.85
N THR A 9 8.13 6.30 -10.86
CA THR A 9 8.44 6.04 -9.46
C THR A 9 8.60 4.53 -9.33
N ARG A 10 9.75 4.11 -8.82
CA ARG A 10 10.06 2.70 -8.62
C ARG A 10 8.98 2.08 -7.73
N PRO A 11 8.50 0.85 -8.01
CA PRO A 11 7.64 0.13 -7.08
C PRO A 11 8.27 0.06 -5.70
N ASP A 12 7.44 0.17 -4.66
CA ASP A 12 7.84 0.11 -3.26
C ASP A 12 8.25 -1.31 -2.84
N GLY A 13 7.79 -2.31 -3.60
CA GLY A 13 8.17 -3.70 -3.41
C GLY A 13 7.20 -4.64 -4.13
N ASP A 14 7.33 -5.92 -3.84
CA ASP A 14 6.46 -6.95 -4.42
C ASP A 14 5.14 -7.07 -3.63
N LEU A 15 4.05 -7.31 -4.34
CA LEU A 15 2.79 -7.77 -3.74
C LEU A 15 3.02 -9.14 -3.10
N ARG A 16 2.66 -9.26 -1.82
CA ARG A 16 2.82 -10.49 -1.06
C ARG A 16 1.56 -11.34 -1.18
N TYR A 17 1.72 -12.65 -1.07
CA TYR A 17 0.64 -13.61 -1.16
C TYR A 17 0.77 -14.64 -0.05
N ARG A 18 -0.37 -15.10 0.45
CA ARG A 18 -0.44 -16.27 1.31
C ARG A 18 -1.45 -17.27 0.78
N VAL A 19 -1.35 -18.50 1.26
CA VAL A 19 -2.34 -19.55 1.00
C VAL A 19 -3.17 -19.70 2.26
N ASP A 20 -4.49 -19.64 2.14
CA ASP A 20 -5.39 -19.84 3.27
C ASP A 20 -5.54 -21.34 3.63
N HIS A 21 -6.30 -21.63 4.67
CA HIS A 21 -6.51 -23.00 5.16
C HIS A 21 -7.25 -23.92 4.18
N VAL A 22 -7.89 -23.38 3.14
CA VAL A 22 -8.54 -24.17 2.07
C VAL A 22 -7.73 -24.21 0.78
N GLY A 23 -6.50 -23.69 0.79
CA GLY A 23 -5.61 -23.70 -0.37
C GLY A 23 -5.80 -22.53 -1.34
N ALA A 24 -6.65 -21.55 -1.02
CA ALA A 24 -6.86 -20.40 -1.89
C ALA A 24 -5.71 -19.39 -1.74
N THR A 25 -5.27 -18.82 -2.85
CA THR A 25 -4.28 -17.74 -2.83
C THR A 25 -4.96 -16.42 -2.49
N VAL A 26 -4.40 -15.71 -1.52
CA VAL A 26 -4.89 -14.41 -1.05
C VAL A 26 -3.78 -13.38 -1.20
N ALA A 27 -4.07 -12.27 -1.89
CA ALA A 27 -3.16 -11.13 -1.94
C ALA A 27 -3.12 -10.45 -0.57
N VAL A 28 -1.93 -10.14 -0.08
CA VAL A 28 -1.75 -9.46 1.20
C VAL A 28 -1.32 -8.04 0.91
N LEU A 29 -2.10 -7.06 1.36
CA LEU A 29 -1.82 -5.64 1.19
C LEU A 29 -1.31 -5.08 2.52
N PRO A 30 -0.50 -4.01 2.52
CA PRO A 30 -0.13 -3.33 3.75
C PRO A 30 -1.40 -2.83 4.47
N ALA A 31 -1.48 -3.04 5.78
CA ALA A 31 -2.56 -2.55 6.62
C ALA A 31 -2.37 -1.08 7.03
N THR A 32 -1.15 -0.56 6.88
CA THR A 32 -0.78 0.82 7.19
C THR A 32 -0.45 1.61 5.92
N CYS A 33 -0.84 2.90 5.89
CA CYS A 33 -0.54 3.77 4.76
C CYS A 33 0.98 3.94 4.56
N LYS A 34 1.38 4.34 3.35
CA LYS A 34 2.80 4.50 3.00
C LYS A 34 3.56 5.47 3.90
N ALA A 35 2.88 6.43 4.51
CA ALA A 35 3.47 7.36 5.48
C ALA A 35 3.65 6.77 6.90
N GLY A 36 3.13 5.58 7.20
CA GLY A 36 3.18 4.98 8.53
C GLY A 36 2.19 5.57 9.54
N GLN A 37 1.28 6.45 9.12
CA GLN A 37 0.47 7.30 10.02
C GLN A 37 -0.98 6.83 10.18
N HIS A 38 -1.52 6.11 9.21
CA HIS A 38 -2.94 5.76 9.15
C HIS A 38 -3.13 4.26 8.97
N SER A 39 -4.03 3.68 9.76
CA SER A 39 -4.51 2.32 9.54
C SER A 39 -5.54 2.31 8.42
N LEU A 40 -5.30 1.54 7.35
CA LEU A 40 -6.15 1.47 6.16
C LEU A 40 -7.53 0.85 6.45
N THR A 41 -7.62 -0.04 7.45
CA THR A 41 -8.92 -0.58 7.92
C THR A 41 -9.79 0.52 8.53
N VAL A 42 -9.18 1.50 9.22
CA VAL A 42 -9.91 2.57 9.92
C VAL A 42 -10.20 3.75 9.01
N THR A 43 -9.19 4.25 8.28
CA THR A 43 -9.36 5.43 7.42
C THR A 43 -10.01 5.11 6.07
N GLY A 44 -10.06 3.84 5.71
CA GLY A 44 -10.39 3.38 4.38
C GLY A 44 -9.23 3.57 3.39
N TYR A 45 -9.32 2.82 2.29
CA TYR A 45 -8.32 2.82 1.23
C TYR A 45 -8.98 2.54 -0.13
N ARG A 46 -8.25 2.84 -1.20
CA ARG A 46 -8.59 2.44 -2.57
C ARG A 46 -7.44 1.60 -3.12
N ALA A 47 -7.75 0.38 -3.55
CA ALA A 47 -6.81 -0.51 -4.21
C ALA A 47 -7.19 -0.69 -5.68
N VAL A 48 -6.25 -0.47 -6.60
CA VAL A 48 -6.45 -0.65 -8.05
C VAL A 48 -5.27 -1.39 -8.64
N ALA A 49 -5.54 -2.49 -9.33
CA ALA A 49 -4.54 -3.21 -10.11
C ALA A 49 -4.53 -2.70 -11.56
N SER A 50 -3.37 -2.31 -12.07
CA SER A 50 -3.18 -1.97 -13.49
C SER A 50 -1.73 -2.18 -13.90
N GLU A 51 -1.51 -2.59 -15.16
CA GLU A 51 -0.16 -2.67 -15.76
C GLU A 51 0.86 -3.50 -14.94
N GLY A 52 0.40 -4.55 -14.23
CA GLY A 52 1.27 -5.38 -13.40
C GLY A 52 1.69 -4.74 -12.07
N GLU A 53 1.05 -3.63 -11.67
CA GLU A 53 1.20 -3.03 -10.35
C GLU A 53 -0.16 -2.99 -9.62
N LEU A 54 -0.11 -3.09 -8.30
CA LEU A 54 -1.22 -2.79 -7.41
C LEU A 54 -0.93 -1.47 -6.70
N HIS A 55 -1.84 -0.51 -6.89
CA HIS A 55 -1.78 0.79 -6.25
C HIS A 55 -2.74 0.83 -5.07
N VAL A 56 -2.22 1.08 -3.86
CA VAL A 56 -3.03 1.18 -2.64
C VAL A 56 -2.92 2.58 -2.05
N SER A 57 -3.98 3.37 -2.19
CA SER A 57 -4.05 4.76 -1.74
C SER A 57 -4.84 4.87 -0.44
N CYS A 58 -4.27 5.55 0.57
CA CYS A 58 -4.96 5.87 1.81
C CYS A 58 -5.90 7.06 1.62
N ARG A 59 -7.18 6.92 2.00
CA ARG A 59 -8.17 7.99 1.80
C ARG A 59 -7.79 9.28 2.56
N ALA A 60 -7.29 9.17 3.78
CA ALA A 60 -6.87 10.32 4.58
C ALA A 60 -5.68 11.06 3.93
N CYS A 61 -4.63 10.33 3.52
CA CYS A 61 -3.47 10.95 2.88
C CYS A 61 -3.80 11.59 1.52
N THR A 62 -4.72 10.98 0.75
CA THR A 62 -5.18 11.56 -0.52
C THR A 62 -5.92 12.88 -0.31
N LEU A 63 -6.74 13.00 0.73
CA LEU A 63 -7.46 14.24 1.05
C LEU A 63 -6.54 15.37 1.49
N THR A 64 -5.43 15.04 2.16
CA THR A 64 -4.43 16.02 2.62
C THR A 64 -3.35 16.33 1.59
N LEU A 65 -3.46 15.79 0.37
CA LEU A 65 -2.49 15.95 -0.73
C LEU A 65 -1.04 15.63 -0.31
N VAL A 66 -0.86 14.64 0.57
CA VAL A 66 0.47 14.19 0.95
C VAL A 66 1.13 13.57 -0.28
N ALA A 67 2.31 14.08 -0.64
CA ALA A 67 3.13 13.54 -1.71
C ALA A 67 3.44 12.06 -1.43
N ASP A 68 3.33 11.23 -2.47
CA ASP A 68 3.61 9.78 -2.40
C ASP A 68 2.73 9.01 -1.40
N SER A 69 1.43 9.29 -1.40
CA SER A 69 0.41 8.67 -0.53
C SER A 69 -0.09 7.30 -0.99
N THR A 70 0.53 6.72 -2.02
CA THR A 70 0.09 5.49 -2.67
C THR A 70 1.21 4.46 -2.64
N TRP A 71 0.94 3.29 -2.06
CA TRP A 71 1.79 2.12 -2.23
C TRP A 71 1.74 1.65 -3.68
N ARG A 72 2.89 1.36 -4.27
CA ARG A 72 3.03 0.76 -5.60
C ARG A 72 3.67 -0.61 -5.47
N LEU A 73 2.88 -1.67 -5.61
CA LEU A 73 3.33 -3.04 -5.41
C LEU A 73 3.38 -3.81 -6.72
N THR A 74 4.49 -4.50 -7.01
CA THR A 74 4.61 -5.31 -8.23
C THR A 74 3.79 -6.60 -8.12
N ILE A 75 2.91 -6.83 -9.10
CA ILE A 75 2.07 -8.03 -9.20
C ILE A 75 2.86 -9.11 -9.93
N ALA A 76 3.44 -10.05 -9.18
CA ALA A 76 4.19 -11.17 -9.74
C ALA A 76 3.32 -12.36 -10.21
N ARG A 77 2.04 -12.40 -9.82
CA ARG A 77 1.09 -13.49 -10.11
C ARG A 77 -0.27 -12.90 -10.51
N PRO A 78 -1.10 -13.59 -11.29
CA PRO A 78 -2.44 -13.11 -11.62
C PRO A 78 -3.19 -12.66 -10.36
N SER A 79 -3.84 -11.49 -10.43
CA SER A 79 -4.57 -10.93 -9.30
C SER A 79 -5.63 -11.90 -8.82
N THR A 80 -5.62 -12.19 -7.53
CA THR A 80 -6.63 -13.04 -6.87
C THR A 80 -7.89 -12.24 -6.61
N GLU A 81 -9.06 -12.90 -6.61
CA GLU A 81 -10.34 -12.25 -6.23
C GLU A 81 -10.40 -11.88 -4.74
N ARG A 82 -9.43 -12.32 -3.94
CA ARG A 82 -9.34 -12.09 -2.50
C ARG A 82 -8.09 -11.30 -2.14
N ALA A 83 -8.27 -10.34 -1.24
CA ALA A 83 -7.20 -9.59 -0.63
C ALA A 83 -7.45 -9.40 0.87
N GLU A 84 -6.38 -9.34 1.64
CA GLU A 84 -6.37 -9.09 3.08
C GLU A 84 -5.38 -7.97 3.41
N LEU A 85 -5.52 -7.38 4.60
CA LEU A 85 -4.62 -6.34 5.10
C LEU A 85 -3.73 -6.91 6.22
N ASP A 86 -2.42 -6.86 6.03
CA ASP A 86 -1.42 -7.27 7.03
C ASP A 86 -0.10 -6.51 6.80
N ASP A 87 0.48 -5.99 7.87
CA ASP A 87 1.74 -5.24 7.85
C ASP A 87 2.98 -6.13 8.04
N GLU A 88 2.83 -7.34 8.59
CA GLU A 88 3.96 -8.22 8.89
C GLU A 88 4.84 -8.52 7.65
N PRO A 89 4.27 -8.84 6.47
CA PRO A 89 5.07 -9.10 5.26
C PRO A 89 5.79 -7.87 4.71
N TYR A 90 5.40 -6.68 5.16
CA TYR A 90 5.88 -5.39 4.68
C TYR A 90 6.78 -4.67 5.69
N ARG A 91 7.06 -5.25 6.86
CA ARG A 91 7.83 -4.61 7.94
C ARG A 91 9.18 -4.01 7.52
N ASP A 92 9.82 -4.59 6.49
CA ASP A 92 11.13 -4.16 6.01
C ASP A 92 11.06 -2.93 5.08
N VAL A 93 9.87 -2.64 4.53
CA VAL A 93 9.59 -1.51 3.63
C VAL A 93 8.64 -0.48 4.24
N LEU A 94 7.90 -0.85 5.30
CA LEU A 94 7.13 0.10 6.09
C LEU A 94 8.10 1.11 6.72
N PRO A 95 7.82 2.43 6.60
CA PRO A 95 8.58 3.39 7.36
C PRO A 95 8.45 3.03 8.83
N SER A 96 9.59 2.91 9.52
CA SER A 96 9.60 2.81 10.96
C SER A 96 8.73 3.94 11.52
N PRO A 97 7.83 3.69 12.48
CA PRO A 97 7.05 4.78 13.06
C PRO A 97 8.05 5.77 13.63
N SER A 98 8.26 6.86 12.91
CA SER A 98 9.10 7.95 13.38
C SER A 98 8.36 8.44 14.62
N ARG A 99 8.99 8.19 15.76
CA ARG A 99 8.48 8.47 17.11
C ARG A 99 8.30 9.98 17.22
N THR A 100 7.23 10.50 16.64
CA THR A 100 6.89 11.90 16.70
C THR A 100 6.43 12.13 18.14
N PRO A 101 7.13 12.96 18.94
CA PRO A 101 6.69 13.20 20.31
C PRO A 101 5.30 13.84 20.23
N VAL A 102 4.30 13.12 20.73
CA VAL A 102 2.97 13.68 21.01
C VAL A 102 3.20 14.84 21.99
N ARG A 103 3.24 16.07 21.48
CA ARG A 103 3.11 17.25 22.34
C ARG A 103 1.67 17.29 22.83
N ARG A 104 1.43 16.67 23.98
CA ARG A 104 0.24 16.93 24.79
C ARG A 104 0.25 18.42 25.14
N ARG A 105 -0.84 19.11 24.83
CA ARG A 105 -1.16 20.44 25.37
C ARG A 105 -1.91 20.27 26.68
#